data_AF-A0A1V6XN66-F1
#
_entry.id   AF-A0A1V6XN66-F1
#
_cell.length_a   1.000
_cell.length_b   1.000
_cell.length_c   1.000
_cell.angle_alpha   90.00
_cell.angle_beta   90.00
_cell.angle_gamma   90.00
#
_symmetry.space_group_name_H-M   'P 1'
#
loop_
_entity.id
_entity.type
_entity.pdbx_description
1 polymer ?
#
loop_
_entity_poly.entity_id
_entity_poly.type
_entity_poly.pdbx_seq_one_letter_code
_entity_poly.pdbx_strand_id
1 'polypeptide(L)'
;MNSFPSQSSMSSLHFDPYRDSLDTEHPKLNVHDSVERVGYPTRSWSQLLAWSTTSLWLSEDPSKRKRYCRPRYLHGLRLAIIGIFIMLGIIQFISIACGIVLSFFPDEYDRAVHNWLASANNASTVDKTRWPTDISRDIVPVGCHSHNDYWRRVPLYSALQAGCIGVEADVWLFDDELYVGHTTPSLTEHLTLQSMYITPLVTILERQNPTTKFNKGGDSPAHGVFDTDPAQSLILLIDFKTAGPETWHAVTKQLAPLRDRGYLTHFNGNDVIQGPVTVVGTGNTPFNLVIANTTYRDIFFDAPLDKLVEAEQPDNNPQLDAALFPGTDLGQGQSGMPTTVTASTFNASNSFYASVSFKKSIGHPWPFHFTQGQMDRIRNQVRVAHQHGLKVRYWALPSWPRSLRNHIWRVLAQEGVDILNVDDLVDATKGDWNTGVFDWWP
;
A
#
# COMPACT_ATOMS: atom_id res chain seq x y z
N MET A 1 58.89 -24.51 -19.17
CA MET A 1 59.73 -25.57 -18.56
C MET A 1 59.52 -25.49 -17.05
N ASN A 2 58.90 -26.54 -16.49
CA ASN A 2 58.97 -27.18 -15.15
C ASN A 2 59.38 -26.30 -13.94
N SER A 3 58.80 -26.40 -12.72
CA SER A 3 58.12 -27.52 -12.04
C SER A 3 57.56 -27.05 -10.67
N PHE A 4 56.47 -27.69 -10.21
CA PHE A 4 55.93 -27.71 -8.83
C PHE A 4 56.73 -28.64 -7.89
N PRO A 5 56.53 -28.58 -6.53
CA PRO A 5 55.56 -29.44 -5.79
C PRO A 5 54.80 -28.70 -4.64
N SER A 6 53.47 -28.87 -4.40
CA SER A 6 52.70 -29.81 -3.52
C SER A 6 53.12 -29.86 -2.03
N GLN A 7 52.29 -29.60 -1.00
CA GLN A 7 51.23 -30.45 -0.38
C GLN A 7 50.54 -29.64 0.77
N SER A 8 49.21 -29.48 0.87
CA SER A 8 48.13 -30.31 1.48
C SER A 8 47.87 -30.14 2.99
N SER A 9 46.65 -29.73 3.38
CA SER A 9 45.83 -30.42 4.41
C SER A 9 44.37 -29.91 4.43
N MET A 10 43.43 -30.83 4.19
CA MET A 10 41.99 -30.74 4.43
C MET A 10 41.65 -31.03 5.90
N SER A 11 40.55 -30.46 6.40
CA SER A 11 39.52 -31.08 7.30
C SER A 11 38.69 -29.95 7.94
N SER A 12 37.40 -30.00 8.20
CA SER A 12 36.30 -30.94 7.93
C SER A 12 35.04 -30.27 8.50
N LEU A 13 33.93 -30.37 7.78
CA LEU A 13 32.59 -30.07 8.28
C LEU A 13 32.18 -31.08 9.37
N HIS A 14 31.61 -30.61 10.47
CA HIS A 14 30.77 -31.43 11.33
C HIS A 14 29.58 -30.62 11.86
N PHE A 15 28.41 -31.19 11.64
CA PHE A 15 27.10 -30.75 12.12
C PHE A 15 26.76 -31.55 13.40
N ASP A 16 25.67 -31.15 14.06
CA ASP A 16 24.79 -31.93 14.96
C ASP A 16 24.88 -31.64 16.49
N PRO A 17 23.85 -31.98 17.31
CA PRO A 17 22.76 -31.06 17.68
C PRO A 17 22.44 -31.01 19.20
N TYR A 18 21.52 -30.12 19.59
CA TYR A 18 20.59 -30.16 20.76
C TYR A 18 21.10 -30.64 22.15
N ARG A 19 21.17 -29.74 23.16
CA ARG A 19 20.68 -30.08 24.53
C ARG A 19 20.52 -28.88 25.48
N ASP A 20 19.41 -28.95 26.20
CA ASP A 20 18.93 -28.13 27.32
C ASP A 20 19.78 -28.16 28.60
N SER A 21 19.48 -27.15 29.43
CA SER A 21 19.30 -27.17 30.90
C SER A 21 20.38 -26.64 31.86
N LEU A 22 19.91 -25.67 32.67
CA LEU A 22 20.04 -25.51 34.13
C LEU A 22 21.43 -25.29 34.77
N ASP A 23 21.55 -24.19 35.54
CA ASP A 23 21.88 -24.17 36.99
C ASP A 23 22.21 -22.73 37.48
N THR A 24 21.41 -22.15 38.39
CA THR A 24 21.49 -22.04 39.89
C THR A 24 22.15 -20.73 40.39
N GLU A 25 21.36 -19.83 41.03
CA GLU A 25 21.19 -19.58 42.50
C GLU A 25 22.29 -18.71 43.17
N HIS A 26 21.98 -17.47 43.59
CA HIS A 26 21.72 -16.97 44.98
C HIS A 26 22.88 -16.09 45.53
N PRO A 27 22.77 -15.29 46.64
CA PRO A 27 21.72 -15.21 47.68
C PRO A 27 21.28 -13.79 48.17
N LYS A 28 20.33 -13.85 49.13
CA LYS A 28 19.60 -12.84 49.93
C LYS A 28 20.43 -12.17 51.05
N LEU A 29 19.92 -11.06 51.63
CA LEU A 29 19.82 -10.78 53.10
C LEU A 29 18.99 -9.48 53.31
N ASN A 30 17.77 -9.53 53.88
CA ASN A 30 17.36 -9.44 55.30
C ASN A 30 17.37 -8.01 55.90
N VAL A 31 16.25 -7.57 56.51
CA VAL A 31 16.11 -7.14 57.93
C VAL A 31 14.61 -7.06 58.31
N HIS A 32 14.35 -7.40 59.57
CA HIS A 32 13.10 -7.66 60.29
C HIS A 32 12.59 -6.43 61.09
N ASP A 33 11.38 -6.57 61.67
CA ASP A 33 10.87 -5.98 62.93
C ASP A 33 10.33 -4.51 62.91
N SER A 34 9.22 -4.07 63.56
CA SER A 34 8.27 -4.60 64.56
C SER A 34 6.98 -3.74 64.71
N VAL A 35 5.96 -4.32 65.39
CA VAL A 35 4.92 -3.75 66.29
C VAL A 35 3.51 -3.29 65.79
N GLU A 36 2.55 -4.06 66.31
CA GLU A 36 1.11 -3.96 66.66
C GLU A 36 0.25 -2.67 66.67
N ARG A 37 -0.99 -2.88 66.17
CA ARG A 37 -2.38 -2.66 66.68
C ARG A 37 -3.15 -1.31 66.61
N VAL A 38 -4.46 -1.54 66.34
CA VAL A 38 -5.70 -0.73 66.47
C VAL A 38 -6.06 0.14 65.25
N GLY A 39 -7.24 0.10 64.61
CA GLY A 39 -8.45 -0.71 64.74
C GLY A 39 -9.55 -0.28 63.73
N TYR A 40 -10.64 -1.05 63.69
CA TYR A 40 -11.98 -0.84 63.10
C TYR A 40 -12.33 -1.38 61.69
N PRO A 41 -13.56 -1.94 61.52
CA PRO A 41 -13.88 -2.93 60.49
C PRO A 41 -14.70 -2.37 59.31
N THR A 42 -14.53 -3.01 58.16
CA THR A 42 -15.30 -2.78 56.92
C THR A 42 -16.67 -3.46 56.96
N ARG A 43 -17.75 -2.68 56.82
CA ARG A 43 -19.12 -3.16 56.58
C ARG A 43 -19.35 -3.45 55.09
N SER A 44 -19.76 -4.67 54.79
CA SER A 44 -20.39 -5.07 53.53
C SER A 44 -21.90 -4.82 53.63
N TRP A 45 -22.44 -4.00 52.72
CA TRP A 45 -23.88 -3.73 52.61
C TRP A 45 -24.50 -4.61 51.51
N SER A 46 -24.86 -5.83 51.89
CA SER A 46 -25.96 -6.54 51.25
C SER A 46 -27.27 -6.15 51.94
N GLN A 47 -28.32 -5.89 51.15
CA GLN A 47 -29.71 -5.56 51.50
C GLN A 47 -30.08 -4.07 51.43
N LEU A 48 -30.73 -3.71 50.32
CA LEU A 48 -31.88 -2.80 50.28
C LEU A 48 -32.60 -3.03 48.95
N LEU A 49 -33.69 -3.81 49.01
CA LEU A 49 -34.96 -3.63 48.27
C LEU A 49 -35.84 -4.83 48.63
N ALA A 50 -36.37 -4.78 49.85
CA ALA A 50 -37.50 -5.60 50.28
C ALA A 50 -38.78 -4.92 49.77
N TRP A 51 -39.61 -5.65 49.03
CA TRP A 51 -41.03 -5.35 48.89
C TRP A 51 -41.82 -6.40 49.66
N SER A 52 -42.63 -5.90 50.58
CA SER A 52 -43.45 -6.63 51.53
C SER A 52 -44.66 -7.29 50.88
N THR A 53 -44.92 -8.54 51.22
CA THR A 53 -46.30 -9.06 51.28
C THR A 53 -46.46 -9.92 52.53
N THR A 54 -47.21 -9.39 53.48
CA THR A 54 -47.79 -10.07 54.63
C THR A 54 -48.77 -11.16 54.18
N SER A 55 -48.68 -12.36 54.76
CA SER A 55 -49.88 -13.15 55.02
C SER A 55 -49.66 -14.14 56.16
N LEU A 56 -50.51 -13.95 57.17
CA LEU A 56 -50.97 -14.84 58.23
C LEU A 56 -50.60 -16.33 58.15
N TRP A 57 -50.19 -16.79 59.33
CA TRP A 57 -50.19 -18.15 59.84
C TRP A 57 -51.45 -18.96 59.53
N LEU A 58 -51.27 -20.25 59.21
CA LEU A 58 -52.08 -21.35 59.75
C LEU A 58 -51.32 -22.68 59.58
N SER A 59 -51.13 -23.33 60.72
CA SER A 59 -50.58 -24.67 60.89
C SER A 59 -51.62 -25.70 60.48
N GLU A 60 -51.26 -26.69 59.64
CA GLU A 60 -51.95 -28.00 59.62
C GLU A 60 -51.11 -29.11 58.99
N ASP A 61 -50.68 -30.02 59.87
CA ASP A 61 -50.65 -31.49 59.82
C ASP A 61 -49.91 -32.29 58.70
N PRO A 62 -49.03 -33.26 59.04
CA PRO A 62 -48.22 -34.00 58.10
C PRO A 62 -48.87 -35.36 57.76
N SER A 63 -49.62 -35.43 56.68
CA SER A 63 -49.82 -36.70 55.99
C SER A 63 -50.14 -36.49 54.51
N LYS A 64 -49.49 -37.28 53.64
CA LYS A 64 -49.62 -37.34 52.16
C LYS A 64 -48.67 -36.42 51.37
N ARG A 65 -47.40 -36.81 51.24
CA ARG A 65 -46.58 -36.43 50.06
C ARG A 65 -46.36 -37.63 49.15
N LYS A 66 -47.18 -37.73 48.09
CA LYS A 66 -46.87 -38.52 46.89
C LYS A 66 -45.62 -37.93 46.23
N ARG A 67 -44.60 -38.76 46.00
CA ARG A 67 -43.42 -38.39 45.20
C ARG A 67 -43.85 -38.12 43.77
N TYR A 68 -43.68 -36.88 43.30
CA TYR A 68 -43.73 -36.55 41.87
C TYR A 68 -42.29 -36.46 41.34
N CYS A 69 -41.92 -37.43 40.51
CA CYS A 69 -40.68 -37.37 39.73
C CYS A 69 -40.78 -36.22 38.73
N ARG A 70 -39.87 -35.24 38.80
CA ARG A 70 -39.72 -34.23 37.74
C ARG A 70 -39.25 -34.91 36.45
N PRO A 71 -39.97 -34.80 35.32
CA PRO A 71 -39.56 -35.48 34.10
C PRO A 71 -38.37 -34.76 33.48
N ARG A 72 -37.23 -35.45 33.34
CA ARG A 72 -36.03 -35.00 32.61
C ARG A 72 -36.35 -34.48 31.20
N TYR A 73 -37.42 -35.00 30.59
CA TYR A 73 -37.96 -34.56 29.30
C TYR A 73 -38.29 -33.06 29.24
N LEU A 74 -38.88 -32.48 30.31
CA LEU A 74 -39.22 -31.06 30.33
C LEU A 74 -37.97 -30.16 30.32
N HIS A 75 -36.85 -30.65 30.85
CA HIS A 75 -35.59 -29.92 30.87
C HIS A 75 -34.89 -29.97 29.50
N GLY A 76 -34.97 -31.12 28.81
CA GLY A 76 -34.50 -31.25 27.42
C GLY A 76 -35.29 -30.36 26.46
N LEU A 77 -36.62 -30.31 26.60
CA LEU A 77 -37.48 -29.44 25.81
C LEU A 77 -37.15 -27.95 26.00
N ARG A 78 -36.90 -27.52 27.24
CA ARG A 78 -36.51 -26.12 27.53
C ARG A 78 -35.16 -25.75 26.92
N LEU A 79 -34.17 -26.64 26.97
CA LEU A 79 -32.86 -26.40 26.35
C LEU A 79 -32.95 -26.35 24.82
N ALA A 80 -33.78 -27.19 24.21
CA ALA A 80 -34.04 -27.16 22.77
C ALA A 80 -34.69 -25.84 22.33
N ILE A 81 -35.67 -25.34 23.09
CA ILE A 81 -36.33 -24.05 22.82
C ILE A 81 -35.33 -22.90 22.91
N ILE A 82 -34.47 -22.88 23.95
CA ILE A 82 -33.42 -21.85 24.09
C ILE A 82 -32.43 -21.91 22.93
N GLY A 83 -32.02 -23.12 22.51
CA GLY A 83 -31.13 -23.30 21.35
C GLY A 83 -31.74 -22.77 20.05
N ILE A 84 -33.05 -22.96 19.84
CA ILE A 84 -33.77 -22.39 18.68
C ILE A 84 -33.74 -20.87 18.70
N PHE A 85 -33.97 -20.23 19.84
CA PHE A 85 -33.91 -18.77 19.94
C PHE A 85 -32.50 -18.21 19.75
N ILE A 86 -31.46 -18.91 20.22
CA ILE A 86 -30.07 -18.54 19.95
C ILE A 86 -29.76 -18.66 18.45
N MET A 87 -30.19 -19.74 17.79
CA MET A 87 -30.02 -19.92 16.35
C MET A 87 -30.79 -18.85 15.55
N LEU A 88 -32.02 -18.53 15.93
CA LEU A 88 -32.78 -17.44 15.31
C LEU A 88 -32.10 -16.09 15.54
N GLY A 89 -31.51 -15.85 16.72
CA GLY A 89 -30.71 -14.66 17.01
C GLY A 89 -29.44 -14.58 16.16
N ILE A 90 -28.73 -15.68 15.95
CA ILE A 90 -27.56 -15.76 15.07
C ILE A 90 -27.97 -15.54 13.61
N ILE A 91 -29.05 -16.17 13.14
CA ILE A 91 -29.57 -15.98 11.78
C ILE A 91 -30.01 -14.53 11.58
N GLN A 92 -30.67 -13.91 12.56
CA GLN A 92 -31.07 -12.51 12.49
C GLN A 92 -29.85 -11.58 12.54
N PHE A 93 -28.84 -11.89 13.34
CA PHE A 93 -27.58 -11.14 13.37
C PHE A 93 -26.83 -11.26 12.04
N ILE A 94 -26.75 -12.45 11.46
CA ILE A 94 -26.16 -12.65 10.12
C ILE A 94 -27.00 -11.93 9.06
N SER A 95 -28.33 -11.97 9.15
CA SER A 95 -29.23 -11.28 8.21
C SER A 95 -29.09 -9.76 8.31
N ILE A 96 -28.99 -9.21 9.52
CA ILE A 96 -28.74 -7.79 9.76
C ILE A 96 -27.30 -7.43 9.35
N ALA A 97 -26.30 -8.24 9.65
CA ALA A 97 -24.92 -8.01 9.25
C ALA A 97 -24.76 -8.08 7.73
N CYS A 98 -25.38 -9.05 7.06
CA CYS A 98 -25.46 -9.13 5.60
C CYS A 98 -26.30 -7.99 5.03
N GLY A 99 -27.37 -7.57 5.70
CA GLY A 99 -28.17 -6.41 5.30
C GLY A 99 -27.39 -5.11 5.42
N ILE A 100 -26.61 -4.93 6.48
CA ILE A 100 -25.65 -3.84 6.69
C ILE A 100 -24.57 -3.91 5.61
N VAL A 101 -23.95 -5.07 5.36
CA VAL A 101 -22.99 -5.22 4.24
C VAL A 101 -23.65 -4.82 2.91
N LEU A 102 -24.83 -5.32 2.58
CA LEU A 102 -25.53 -4.97 1.34
C LEU A 102 -25.97 -3.49 1.26
N SER A 103 -26.23 -2.83 2.40
CA SER A 103 -26.56 -1.40 2.44
C SER A 103 -25.34 -0.48 2.56
N PHE A 104 -24.18 -1.00 2.97
CA PHE A 104 -22.90 -0.28 2.96
C PHE A 104 -22.11 -0.48 1.66
N PHE A 105 -22.44 -1.51 0.87
CA PHE A 105 -21.86 -1.82 -0.44
C PHE A 105 -22.90 -1.88 -1.61
N PRO A 106 -23.87 -0.95 -1.72
CA PRO A 106 -24.80 -0.96 -2.86
C PRO A 106 -24.03 -0.74 -4.18
N ASP A 107 -23.04 0.15 -4.15
CA ASP A 107 -22.21 0.51 -5.30
C ASP A 107 -21.32 -0.63 -5.80
N GLU A 108 -20.86 -1.55 -4.94
CA GLU A 108 -20.03 -2.69 -5.40
C GLU A 108 -20.88 -3.75 -6.10
N TYR A 109 -22.11 -3.96 -5.64
CA TYR A 109 -23.05 -4.84 -6.32
C TYR A 109 -23.56 -4.22 -7.61
N ASP A 110 -23.97 -2.95 -7.59
CA ASP A 110 -24.41 -2.23 -8.79
C ASP A 110 -23.26 -2.08 -9.79
N ARG A 111 -22.02 -1.86 -9.35
CA ARG A 111 -20.83 -1.87 -10.22
C ARG A 111 -20.50 -3.27 -10.72
N ALA A 112 -20.65 -4.33 -9.93
CA ALA A 112 -20.47 -5.71 -10.40
C ALA A 112 -21.54 -6.09 -11.44
N VAL A 113 -22.80 -5.70 -11.22
CA VAL A 113 -23.92 -5.91 -12.14
C VAL A 113 -23.79 -5.04 -13.38
N HIS A 114 -23.38 -3.77 -13.26
CA HIS A 114 -23.08 -2.91 -14.41
C HIS A 114 -21.88 -3.41 -15.19
N ASN A 115 -20.83 -3.89 -14.54
CA ASN A 115 -19.68 -4.51 -15.21
C ASN A 115 -20.07 -5.81 -15.92
N TRP A 116 -20.99 -6.59 -15.35
CA TRP A 116 -21.52 -7.80 -15.96
C TRP A 116 -22.44 -7.48 -17.15
N LEU A 117 -23.36 -6.52 -17.02
CA LEU A 117 -24.25 -6.05 -18.10
C LEU A 117 -23.47 -5.34 -19.22
N ALA A 118 -22.46 -4.53 -18.90
CA ALA A 118 -21.55 -3.92 -19.87
C ALA A 118 -20.64 -4.96 -20.53
N SER A 119 -20.26 -6.03 -19.81
CA SER A 119 -19.52 -7.17 -20.38
C SER A 119 -20.35 -7.96 -21.40
N ALA A 120 -21.67 -8.04 -21.22
CA ALA A 120 -22.55 -8.70 -22.17
C ALA A 120 -22.77 -7.86 -23.44
N ASN A 121 -22.71 -6.53 -23.33
CA ASN A 121 -23.06 -5.61 -24.42
C ASN A 121 -21.86 -5.03 -25.20
N ASN A 122 -20.64 -5.02 -24.65
CA ASN A 122 -19.47 -4.40 -25.31
C ASN A 122 -18.49 -5.39 -25.99
N ALA A 123 -18.79 -6.68 -25.98
CA ALA A 123 -17.92 -7.69 -26.62
C ALA A 123 -17.99 -7.69 -28.16
N SER A 124 -18.85 -6.87 -28.79
CA SER A 124 -19.17 -6.97 -30.21
C SER A 124 -19.00 -5.71 -31.07
N THR A 125 -18.58 -4.54 -30.55
CA THR A 125 -18.59 -3.31 -31.38
C THR A 125 -17.46 -2.28 -31.14
N VAL A 126 -16.33 -2.64 -30.54
CA VAL A 126 -15.17 -1.71 -30.54
C VAL A 126 -14.41 -1.85 -31.85
N ASP A 127 -14.78 -1.00 -32.83
CA ASP A 127 -14.02 -0.74 -34.04
C ASP A 127 -12.63 -0.21 -33.68
N LYS A 128 -11.61 -1.06 -33.82
CA LYS A 128 -10.20 -0.80 -33.46
C LYS A 128 -9.52 0.26 -34.35
N THR A 129 -10.22 0.80 -35.35
CA THR A 129 -9.60 1.68 -36.37
C THR A 129 -9.91 3.17 -36.20
N ARG A 130 -10.71 3.58 -35.21
CA ARG A 130 -11.09 4.98 -35.02
C ARG A 130 -10.85 5.45 -33.58
N TRP A 131 -9.61 5.77 -33.27
CA TRP A 131 -9.26 6.56 -32.08
C TRP A 131 -9.23 8.04 -32.48
N PRO A 132 -10.24 8.85 -32.13
CA PRO A 132 -10.17 10.29 -32.34
C PRO A 132 -9.08 10.85 -31.41
N THR A 133 -8.35 11.86 -31.86
CA THR A 133 -7.32 12.64 -31.13
C THR A 133 -7.88 13.43 -29.94
N ASP A 134 -9.04 13.03 -29.41
CA ASP A 134 -9.88 13.83 -28.52
C ASP A 134 -10.22 13.08 -27.21
N ILE A 135 -9.62 11.91 -26.94
CA ILE A 135 -9.97 11.09 -25.76
C ILE A 135 -9.55 11.74 -24.44
N SER A 136 -8.52 12.58 -24.45
CA SER A 136 -8.03 13.30 -23.27
C SER A 136 -8.41 14.78 -23.25
N ARG A 137 -9.22 15.25 -24.22
CA ARG A 137 -9.61 16.68 -24.34
C ARG A 137 -10.31 17.21 -23.09
N ASP A 138 -11.05 16.35 -22.39
CA ASP A 138 -11.85 16.73 -21.22
C ASP A 138 -11.32 16.11 -19.92
N ILE A 139 -10.13 15.50 -19.95
CA ILE A 139 -9.53 14.85 -18.79
C ILE A 139 -8.55 15.82 -18.15
N VAL A 140 -8.82 16.27 -16.94
CA VAL A 140 -7.88 17.10 -16.16
C VAL A 140 -6.96 16.19 -15.35
N PRO A 141 -5.63 16.31 -15.48
CA PRO A 141 -4.72 15.52 -14.67
C PRO A 141 -4.81 15.88 -13.18
N VAL A 142 -4.75 14.85 -12.34
CA VAL A 142 -4.80 14.94 -10.88
C VAL A 142 -3.62 14.15 -10.30
N GLY A 143 -3.05 14.66 -9.21
CA GLY A 143 -1.97 14.02 -8.43
C GLY A 143 -2.40 12.73 -7.74
N CYS A 144 -2.85 11.73 -8.49
CA CYS A 144 -3.15 10.39 -8.02
C CYS A 144 -2.30 9.35 -8.74
N HIS A 145 -2.00 8.28 -8.00
CA HIS A 145 -1.29 7.10 -8.44
C HIS A 145 -2.26 5.93 -8.41
N SER A 146 -2.58 5.40 -9.58
CA SER A 146 -3.46 4.25 -9.76
C SER A 146 -2.74 2.99 -9.32
N HIS A 147 -2.86 2.67 -8.03
CA HIS A 147 -2.21 1.52 -7.42
C HIS A 147 -2.85 0.23 -7.94
N ASN A 148 -1.97 -0.75 -8.22
CA ASN A 148 -2.34 -2.05 -8.77
C ASN A 148 -3.32 -1.95 -9.95
N ASP A 149 -3.07 -1.03 -10.88
CA ASP A 149 -3.95 -0.79 -12.04
C ASP A 149 -4.15 -2.04 -12.89
N TYR A 150 -3.20 -2.97 -12.89
CA TYR A 150 -3.27 -4.26 -13.58
C TYR A 150 -4.42 -5.19 -13.15
N TRP A 151 -5.10 -4.97 -12.00
CA TRP A 151 -6.36 -5.66 -11.66
C TRP A 151 -7.55 -5.18 -12.49
N ARG A 152 -7.43 -4.02 -13.13
CA ARG A 152 -8.49 -3.40 -13.92
C ARG A 152 -8.50 -4.02 -15.30
N ARG A 153 -9.68 -4.00 -15.95
CA ARG A 153 -9.88 -4.55 -17.29
C ARG A 153 -8.97 -3.93 -18.34
N VAL A 154 -8.70 -2.63 -18.20
CA VAL A 154 -7.86 -1.84 -19.10
C VAL A 154 -6.96 -0.91 -18.25
N PRO A 155 -5.86 -1.43 -17.68
CA PRO A 155 -5.11 -0.79 -16.58
C PRO A 155 -4.70 0.67 -16.84
N LEU A 156 -3.82 0.89 -17.81
CA LEU A 156 -3.33 2.22 -18.20
C LEU A 156 -4.50 3.15 -18.55
N TYR A 157 -5.41 2.70 -19.41
CA TYR A 157 -6.49 3.55 -19.92
C TYR A 157 -7.49 3.95 -18.82
N SER A 158 -7.73 3.10 -17.83
CA SER A 158 -8.63 3.43 -16.71
C SER A 158 -8.02 4.52 -15.83
N ALA A 159 -6.71 4.46 -15.59
CA ALA A 159 -5.98 5.49 -14.85
C ALA A 159 -5.99 6.84 -15.60
N LEU A 160 -5.67 6.80 -16.90
CA LEU A 160 -5.70 8.00 -17.75
C LEU A 160 -7.10 8.59 -17.83
N GLN A 161 -8.14 7.78 -18.03
CA GLN A 161 -9.53 8.23 -18.08
C GLN A 161 -9.97 8.96 -16.82
N ALA A 162 -9.49 8.50 -15.66
CA ALA A 162 -9.78 9.14 -14.39
C ALA A 162 -9.00 10.45 -14.18
N GLY A 163 -7.89 10.65 -14.92
CA GLY A 163 -6.98 11.78 -14.76
C GLY A 163 -5.75 11.48 -13.89
N CYS A 164 -5.51 10.23 -13.48
CA CYS A 164 -4.33 9.94 -12.67
C CYS A 164 -3.03 10.07 -13.45
N ILE A 165 -2.10 10.84 -12.90
CA ILE A 165 -0.78 11.07 -13.48
C ILE A 165 0.25 9.99 -13.10
N GLY A 166 -0.15 8.95 -12.35
CA GLY A 166 0.71 7.83 -12.00
C GLY A 166 0.03 6.47 -12.19
N VAL A 167 0.78 5.50 -12.71
CA VAL A 167 0.41 4.09 -12.89
C VAL A 167 1.50 3.16 -12.37
N GLU A 168 1.14 1.91 -12.05
CA GLU A 168 2.03 0.95 -11.38
C GLU A 168 2.10 -0.39 -12.10
N ALA A 169 3.29 -0.83 -12.46
CA ALA A 169 3.53 -2.16 -13.01
C ALA A 169 4.31 -3.03 -12.00
N ASP A 170 3.64 -4.01 -11.39
CA ASP A 170 4.29 -5.07 -10.61
C ASP A 170 4.93 -6.08 -11.55
N VAL A 171 6.25 -6.01 -11.75
CA VAL A 171 6.96 -6.82 -12.76
C VAL A 171 7.68 -8.02 -12.16
N TRP A 172 7.53 -9.16 -12.85
CA TRP A 172 8.20 -10.42 -12.57
C TRP A 172 9.01 -10.85 -13.78
N LEU A 173 10.31 -11.04 -13.60
CA LEU A 173 11.20 -11.53 -14.65
C LEU A 173 11.16 -13.07 -14.74
N PHE A 174 10.76 -13.59 -15.90
CA PHE A 174 10.89 -15.01 -16.26
C PHE A 174 11.33 -15.11 -17.72
N ASP A 175 12.34 -15.94 -18.00
CA ASP A 175 12.83 -16.21 -19.37
C ASP A 175 13.10 -14.93 -20.21
N ASP A 176 13.74 -13.92 -19.60
CA ASP A 176 14.02 -12.59 -20.18
C ASP A 176 12.79 -11.72 -20.53
N GLU A 177 11.59 -12.15 -20.16
CA GLU A 177 10.34 -11.40 -20.33
C GLU A 177 9.82 -10.85 -18.98
N LEU A 178 9.18 -9.68 -19.01
CA LEU A 178 8.65 -9.00 -17.83
C LEU A 178 7.14 -9.14 -17.78
N TYR A 179 6.67 -10.09 -16.99
CA TYR A 179 5.25 -10.32 -16.76
C TYR A 179 4.71 -9.37 -15.69
N VAL A 180 3.47 -8.92 -15.85
CA VAL A 180 2.82 -7.99 -14.91
C VAL A 180 1.75 -8.72 -14.09
N GLY A 181 1.80 -8.59 -12.77
CA GLY A 181 0.74 -9.06 -11.87
C GLY A 181 1.10 -8.99 -10.39
N HIS A 182 0.09 -9.11 -9.52
CA HIS A 182 0.30 -8.98 -8.07
C HIS A 182 1.08 -10.17 -7.48
N THR A 183 0.85 -11.35 -8.06
CA THR A 183 1.37 -12.64 -7.55
C THR A 183 1.74 -13.53 -8.72
N THR A 184 2.69 -14.44 -8.51
CA THR A 184 3.10 -15.40 -9.55
C THR A 184 1.95 -16.22 -10.15
N PRO A 185 0.89 -16.64 -9.41
CA PRO A 185 -0.23 -17.37 -10.03
C PRO A 185 -1.16 -16.52 -10.89
N SER A 186 -1.09 -15.19 -10.80
CA SER A 186 -1.87 -14.27 -11.64
C SER A 186 -1.23 -13.96 -12.99
N LEU A 187 0.02 -14.39 -13.20
CA LEU A 187 0.77 -14.11 -14.42
C LEU A 187 0.18 -14.92 -15.58
N THR A 188 0.11 -14.28 -16.75
CA THR A 188 -0.28 -14.92 -18.00
C THR A 188 0.63 -14.43 -19.12
N GLU A 189 0.82 -15.25 -20.15
CA GLU A 189 1.78 -14.97 -21.23
C GLU A 189 1.52 -13.67 -22.00
N HIS A 190 0.29 -13.16 -21.97
CA HIS A 190 -0.10 -11.96 -22.70
C HIS A 190 -0.03 -10.67 -21.87
N LEU A 191 0.14 -10.77 -20.55
CA LEU A 191 0.22 -9.63 -19.64
C LEU A 191 1.68 -9.32 -19.34
N THR A 192 2.31 -8.57 -20.24
CA THR A 192 3.73 -8.17 -20.16
C THR A 192 3.83 -6.66 -19.97
N LEU A 193 4.98 -6.16 -19.50
CA LEU A 193 5.25 -4.72 -19.42
C LEU A 193 5.08 -4.06 -20.80
N GLN A 194 5.50 -4.75 -21.86
CA GLN A 194 5.32 -4.30 -23.24
C GLN A 194 3.86 -4.15 -23.65
N SER A 195 3.05 -5.20 -23.47
CA SER A 195 1.66 -5.22 -23.94
C SER A 195 0.75 -4.32 -23.12
N MET A 196 1.05 -4.17 -21.81
CA MET A 196 0.18 -3.47 -20.86
C MET A 196 0.50 -1.98 -20.75
N TYR A 197 1.77 -1.57 -20.90
CA TYR A 197 2.19 -0.18 -20.67
C TYR A 197 2.99 0.39 -21.85
N ILE A 198 4.12 -0.21 -22.23
CA ILE A 198 5.06 0.44 -23.16
C ILE A 198 4.45 0.64 -24.55
N THR A 199 3.87 -0.41 -25.14
CA THR A 199 3.26 -0.33 -26.48
C THR A 199 2.05 0.61 -26.52
N PRO A 200 1.11 0.54 -25.55
CA PRO A 200 0.04 1.53 -25.42
C PRO A 200 0.55 2.98 -25.28
N LEU A 201 1.56 3.23 -24.44
CA LEU A 201 2.12 4.58 -24.25
C LEU A 201 2.76 5.12 -25.52
N VAL A 202 3.57 4.33 -26.22
CA VAL A 202 4.13 4.72 -27.52
C VAL A 202 3.01 5.08 -28.49
N THR A 203 1.95 4.27 -28.56
CA THR A 203 0.81 4.52 -29.44
C THR A 203 0.10 5.83 -29.12
N ILE A 204 -0.11 6.13 -27.84
CA ILE A 204 -0.73 7.39 -27.39
C ILE A 204 0.17 8.57 -27.76
N LEU A 205 1.46 8.51 -27.40
CA LEU A 205 2.39 9.63 -27.58
C LEU A 205 2.68 9.93 -29.05
N GLU A 206 2.79 8.91 -29.92
CA GLU A 206 2.93 9.12 -31.37
C GLU A 206 1.71 9.82 -31.98
N ARG A 207 0.50 9.55 -31.45
CA ARG A 207 -0.71 10.24 -31.89
C ARG A 207 -0.78 11.67 -31.36
N GLN A 208 -0.27 11.91 -30.15
CA GLN A 208 -0.18 13.24 -29.55
C GLN A 208 0.89 14.12 -30.20
N ASN A 209 1.89 13.50 -30.82
CA ASN A 209 3.01 14.17 -31.46
C ASN A 209 3.14 13.79 -32.95
N PRO A 210 2.11 14.04 -33.78
CA PRO A 210 2.07 13.55 -35.15
C PRO A 210 3.02 14.32 -36.06
N THR A 211 3.82 13.60 -36.85
CA THR A 211 4.57 14.21 -37.96
C THR A 211 3.64 14.40 -39.15
N THR A 212 3.37 15.64 -39.51
CA THR A 212 2.52 16.07 -40.63
C THR A 212 3.23 17.12 -41.48
N LYS A 213 2.61 17.56 -42.59
CA LYS A 213 3.13 18.71 -43.36
C LYS A 213 3.12 20.03 -42.57
N PHE A 214 2.35 20.11 -41.49
CA PHE A 214 2.19 21.30 -40.65
C PHE A 214 3.01 21.24 -39.36
N ASN A 215 3.35 20.03 -38.91
CA ASN A 215 4.21 19.77 -37.76
C ASN A 215 5.25 18.73 -38.19
N LYS A 216 6.52 19.11 -38.30
CA LYS A 216 7.57 18.18 -38.76
C LYS A 216 7.97 17.12 -37.72
N GLY A 217 7.24 17.03 -36.60
CA GLY A 217 7.63 16.22 -35.46
C GLY A 217 8.82 16.85 -34.72
N GLY A 218 9.14 16.28 -33.57
CA GLY A 218 10.26 16.77 -32.74
C GLY A 218 9.93 18.04 -31.96
N ASP A 219 8.65 18.28 -31.65
CA ASP A 219 8.28 19.30 -30.67
C ASP A 219 9.07 19.07 -29.37
N SER A 220 9.64 20.16 -28.85
CA SER A 220 10.42 20.13 -27.62
C SER A 220 9.86 21.19 -26.66
N PRO A 221 9.23 20.78 -25.55
CA PRO A 221 8.99 19.39 -25.13
C PRO A 221 7.91 18.69 -25.96
N ALA A 222 7.99 17.37 -26.07
CA ALA A 222 6.93 16.55 -26.65
C ALA A 222 5.68 16.59 -25.77
N HIS A 223 4.51 16.54 -26.38
CA HIS A 223 3.24 16.47 -25.67
C HIS A 223 3.09 15.16 -24.90
N GLY A 224 2.60 15.28 -23.67
CA GLY A 224 2.22 14.20 -22.78
C GLY A 224 0.94 13.48 -23.20
N VAL A 225 0.41 12.67 -22.29
CA VAL A 225 -0.77 11.83 -22.54
C VAL A 225 -2.10 12.57 -22.33
N PHE A 226 -2.08 13.79 -21.79
CA PHE A 226 -3.26 14.61 -21.49
C PHE A 226 -3.33 15.83 -22.41
N ASP A 227 -4.41 15.97 -23.20
CA ASP A 227 -4.61 17.13 -24.08
C ASP A 227 -4.82 18.44 -23.30
N THR A 228 -5.43 18.36 -22.11
CA THR A 228 -5.72 19.53 -21.25
C THR A 228 -4.46 20.13 -20.64
N ASP A 229 -3.42 19.32 -20.46
CA ASP A 229 -2.10 19.75 -20.01
C ASP A 229 -1.02 18.91 -20.72
N PRO A 230 -0.60 19.33 -21.92
CA PRO A 230 0.41 18.61 -22.71
C PRO A 230 1.79 18.55 -22.05
N ALA A 231 2.07 19.35 -21.02
CA ALA A 231 3.34 19.32 -20.30
C ALA A 231 3.35 18.30 -19.14
N GLN A 232 2.17 17.77 -18.76
CA GLN A 232 2.06 16.80 -17.67
C GLN A 232 2.71 15.46 -18.05
N SER A 233 3.80 15.13 -17.36
CA SER A 233 4.45 13.82 -17.46
C SER A 233 3.60 12.74 -16.78
N LEU A 234 3.47 11.58 -17.43
CA LEU A 234 2.90 10.38 -16.80
C LEU A 234 3.98 9.63 -16.04
N ILE A 235 3.72 9.29 -14.78
CA ILE A 235 4.64 8.51 -13.97
C ILE A 235 4.34 7.03 -14.13
N LEU A 236 5.31 6.27 -14.67
CA LEU A 236 5.29 4.82 -14.71
C LEU A 236 6.15 4.28 -13.58
N LEU A 237 5.51 3.88 -12.48
CA LEU A 237 6.18 3.21 -11.36
C LEU A 237 6.31 1.72 -11.68
N ILE A 238 7.52 1.19 -11.64
CA ILE A 238 7.82 -0.22 -11.92
C ILE A 238 8.31 -0.86 -10.62
N ASP A 239 7.50 -1.77 -10.05
CA ASP A 239 7.82 -2.49 -8.81
C ASP A 239 8.45 -3.85 -9.14
N PHE A 240 9.73 -3.99 -8.79
CA PHE A 240 10.50 -5.20 -9.08
C PHE A 240 10.17 -6.28 -8.04
N LYS A 241 9.46 -7.34 -8.48
CA LYS A 241 9.07 -8.47 -7.62
C LYS A 241 10.07 -9.63 -7.64
N THR A 242 10.98 -9.65 -8.62
CA THR A 242 12.07 -10.62 -8.78
C THR A 242 13.42 -10.01 -8.39
N ALA A 243 14.51 -10.76 -8.63
CA ALA A 243 15.87 -10.31 -8.31
C ALA A 243 16.22 -9.01 -9.06
N GLY A 244 16.63 -7.99 -8.30
CA GLY A 244 16.80 -6.61 -8.70
C GLY A 244 17.80 -6.42 -9.84
N PRO A 245 19.04 -6.95 -9.75
CA PRO A 245 20.04 -6.79 -10.79
C PRO A 245 19.61 -7.33 -12.16
N GLU A 246 19.03 -8.53 -12.21
CA GLU A 246 18.56 -9.16 -13.46
C GLU A 246 17.34 -8.41 -14.01
N THR A 247 16.38 -8.08 -13.13
CA THR A 247 15.17 -7.33 -13.51
C THR A 247 15.52 -5.93 -14.03
N TRP A 248 16.53 -5.28 -13.45
CA TRP A 248 17.04 -3.98 -13.89
C TRP A 248 17.48 -3.99 -15.36
N HIS A 249 18.24 -5.01 -15.76
CA HIS A 249 18.69 -5.16 -17.14
C HIS A 249 17.53 -5.38 -18.11
N ALA A 250 16.57 -6.23 -17.74
CA ALA A 250 15.37 -6.48 -18.54
C ALA A 250 14.52 -5.22 -18.69
N VAL A 251 14.27 -4.47 -17.61
CA VAL A 251 13.48 -3.22 -17.63
C VAL A 251 14.17 -2.18 -18.49
N THR A 252 15.48 -1.95 -18.29
CA THR A 252 16.25 -0.98 -19.09
C THR A 252 16.14 -1.27 -20.59
N LYS A 253 16.19 -2.54 -20.98
CA LYS A 253 16.01 -3.00 -22.36
C LYS A 253 14.59 -2.75 -22.86
N GLN A 254 13.56 -3.11 -22.09
CA GLN A 254 12.17 -2.96 -22.52
C GLN A 254 11.69 -1.51 -22.61
N LEU A 255 12.37 -0.56 -21.95
CA LEU A 255 12.11 0.88 -22.08
C LEU A 255 12.62 1.50 -23.39
N ALA A 256 13.42 0.78 -24.19
CA ALA A 256 13.99 1.29 -25.45
C ALA A 256 12.97 1.95 -26.39
N PRO A 257 11.74 1.42 -26.61
CA PRO A 257 10.77 2.05 -27.49
C PRO A 257 10.39 3.48 -27.10
N LEU A 258 10.34 3.79 -25.79
CA LEU A 258 10.09 5.15 -25.29
C LEU A 258 11.36 6.00 -25.32
N ARG A 259 12.50 5.42 -24.90
CA ARG A 259 13.81 6.08 -24.88
C ARG A 259 14.24 6.58 -26.25
N ASP A 260 14.19 5.70 -27.25
CA ASP A 260 14.65 5.96 -28.61
C ASP A 260 13.82 7.05 -29.31
N ARG A 261 12.60 7.29 -28.81
CA ARG A 261 11.70 8.36 -29.26
C ARG A 261 11.86 9.67 -28.47
N GLY A 262 12.72 9.70 -27.46
CA GLY A 262 12.92 10.86 -26.59
C GLY A 262 11.75 11.12 -25.64
N TYR A 263 10.92 10.13 -25.34
CA TYR A 263 9.73 10.30 -24.49
C TYR A 263 9.99 10.15 -23.00
N LEU A 264 11.19 9.72 -22.60
CA LEU A 264 11.53 9.53 -21.19
C LEU A 264 12.12 10.80 -20.57
N THR A 265 11.63 11.17 -19.39
CA THR A 265 12.36 12.03 -18.46
C THR A 265 13.69 11.36 -18.14
N HIS A 266 14.79 12.10 -18.24
CA HIS A 266 16.12 11.54 -18.03
C HIS A 266 17.11 12.56 -17.47
N PHE A 267 18.09 12.08 -16.71
CA PHE A 267 19.27 12.81 -16.33
C PHE A 267 20.33 12.71 -17.43
N ASN A 268 20.90 13.85 -17.85
CA ASN A 268 21.88 13.92 -18.95
C ASN A 268 23.34 14.07 -18.49
N GLY A 269 23.62 13.87 -17.21
CA GLY A 269 24.93 14.10 -16.60
C GLY A 269 25.04 15.39 -15.80
N ASN A 270 24.14 16.35 -16.05
CA ASN A 270 24.10 17.63 -15.35
C ASN A 270 22.69 17.96 -14.85
N ASP A 271 21.70 17.85 -15.73
CA ASP A 271 20.32 18.26 -15.49
C ASP A 271 19.34 17.10 -15.73
N VAL A 272 18.15 17.22 -15.12
CA VAL A 272 17.01 16.37 -15.44
C VAL A 272 16.19 17.03 -16.55
N ILE A 273 16.16 16.38 -17.71
CA ILE A 273 15.37 16.76 -18.86
C ILE A 273 14.01 16.09 -18.75
N GLN A 274 12.95 16.90 -18.68
CA GLN A 274 11.57 16.41 -18.57
C GLN A 274 11.09 15.80 -19.89
N GLY A 275 10.44 14.65 -19.80
CA GLY A 275 9.78 13.98 -20.91
C GLY A 275 8.32 13.63 -20.59
N PRO A 276 7.53 13.26 -21.62
CA PRO A 276 6.16 12.78 -21.46
C PRO A 276 5.96 11.65 -20.46
N VAL A 277 6.98 10.81 -20.21
CA VAL A 277 6.93 9.70 -19.27
C VAL A 277 8.10 9.75 -18.31
N THR A 278 7.83 9.74 -17.01
CA THR A 278 8.83 9.62 -15.96
C THR A 278 8.79 8.20 -15.38
N VAL A 279 9.88 7.44 -15.52
CA VAL A 279 9.96 6.07 -14.98
C VAL A 279 10.55 6.10 -13.58
N VAL A 280 9.88 5.43 -12.64
CA VAL A 280 10.35 5.31 -11.25
C VAL A 280 10.45 3.84 -10.90
N GLY A 281 11.62 3.38 -10.45
CA GLY A 281 11.84 2.02 -9.97
C GLY A 281 11.58 1.90 -8.46
N THR A 282 10.81 0.89 -8.07
CA THR A 282 10.53 0.54 -6.67
C THR A 282 10.67 -0.97 -6.43
N GLY A 283 10.25 -1.48 -5.26
CA GLY A 283 10.44 -2.89 -4.91
C GLY A 283 11.92 -3.24 -4.79
N ASN A 284 12.36 -4.32 -5.44
CA ASN A 284 13.77 -4.74 -5.47
C ASN A 284 14.68 -3.88 -6.37
N THR A 285 14.24 -2.71 -6.83
CA THR A 285 15.06 -1.80 -7.64
C THR A 285 16.39 -1.48 -6.93
N PRO A 286 17.55 -1.79 -7.53
CA PRO A 286 18.85 -1.58 -6.90
C PRO A 286 19.33 -0.12 -7.08
N PHE A 287 19.37 0.65 -5.99
CA PHE A 287 19.76 2.06 -6.02
C PHE A 287 21.18 2.29 -6.58
N ASN A 288 22.13 1.41 -6.27
CA ASN A 288 23.49 1.46 -6.82
C ASN A 288 23.52 1.34 -8.36
N LEU A 289 22.60 0.58 -8.98
CA LEU A 289 22.50 0.54 -10.44
C LEU A 289 21.78 1.76 -11.01
N VAL A 290 20.80 2.32 -10.27
CA VAL A 290 20.17 3.59 -10.63
C VAL A 290 21.23 4.66 -10.80
N ILE A 291 22.16 4.83 -9.85
CA ILE A 291 23.17 5.89 -9.89
C ILE A 291 24.46 5.54 -10.66
N ALA A 292 24.58 4.31 -11.21
CA ALA A 292 25.83 3.82 -11.77
C ALA A 292 26.31 4.61 -12.99
N ASN A 293 25.40 5.02 -13.88
CA ASN A 293 25.74 5.80 -15.07
C ASN A 293 25.69 7.29 -14.75
N THR A 294 26.82 7.98 -14.85
CA THR A 294 26.93 9.41 -14.56
C THR A 294 26.58 10.30 -15.76
N THR A 295 26.34 9.74 -16.94
CA THR A 295 26.12 10.49 -18.19
C THR A 295 24.69 10.41 -18.72
N TYR A 296 23.99 9.30 -18.47
CA TYR A 296 22.60 9.15 -18.89
C TYR A 296 21.85 8.18 -17.99
N ARG A 297 20.68 8.60 -17.49
CA ARG A 297 19.77 7.74 -16.70
C ARG A 297 18.33 8.16 -16.96
N ASP A 298 17.44 7.22 -17.16
CA ASP A 298 16.02 7.48 -17.44
C ASP A 298 15.06 6.71 -16.52
N ILE A 299 15.62 6.09 -15.47
CA ILE A 299 14.88 5.47 -14.37
C ILE A 299 15.32 6.19 -13.10
N PHE A 300 14.35 6.75 -12.37
CA PHE A 300 14.55 7.39 -11.08
C PHE A 300 14.19 6.43 -9.95
N PHE A 301 14.73 6.66 -8.76
CA PHE A 301 14.45 5.83 -7.60
C PHE A 301 13.20 6.30 -6.82
N ASP A 302 12.50 5.34 -6.22
CA ASP A 302 11.49 5.56 -5.18
C ASP A 302 12.17 5.56 -3.80
N ALA A 303 12.58 6.74 -3.34
CA ALA A 303 13.35 6.89 -2.11
C ALA A 303 12.50 6.52 -0.87
N PRO A 304 13.09 5.91 0.17
CA PRO A 304 12.41 5.65 1.44
C PRO A 304 12.16 6.96 2.21
N LEU A 305 10.92 7.46 2.19
CA LEU A 305 10.55 8.75 2.79
C LEU A 305 10.90 8.87 4.27
N ASP A 306 10.80 7.78 5.03
CA ASP A 306 11.11 7.73 6.46
C ASP A 306 12.60 7.68 6.79
N LYS A 307 13.47 7.56 5.78
CA LYS A 307 14.94 7.57 5.95
C LYS A 307 15.60 8.84 5.40
N LEU A 308 14.83 9.79 4.87
CA LEU A 308 15.40 11.05 4.39
C LEU A 308 16.00 11.85 5.55
N VAL A 309 17.20 12.37 5.34
CA VAL A 309 17.91 13.23 6.30
C VAL A 309 17.73 14.68 5.88
N GLU A 310 17.56 15.58 6.84
CA GLU A 310 17.41 17.02 6.55
C GLU A 310 18.63 17.62 5.86
N ALA A 311 18.39 18.48 4.86
CA ALA A 311 19.46 19.10 4.07
C ALA A 311 20.42 19.99 4.89
N GLU A 312 19.98 20.48 6.05
CA GLU A 312 20.74 21.38 6.92
C GLU A 312 21.59 20.66 7.99
N GLN A 313 21.51 19.32 8.10
CA GLN A 313 22.40 18.61 9.01
C GLN A 313 23.84 18.56 8.45
N PRO A 314 24.86 18.96 9.24
CA PRO A 314 26.24 18.95 8.77
C PRO A 314 26.70 17.51 8.48
N ASP A 315 27.17 17.28 7.25
CA ASP A 315 27.84 16.06 6.83
C ASP A 315 29.16 15.90 7.60
N ASN A 316 29.12 15.20 8.73
CA ASN A 316 30.32 14.93 9.54
C ASN A 316 31.21 13.82 8.96
N ASN A 317 30.94 13.30 7.76
CA ASN A 317 31.81 12.30 7.12
C ASN A 317 31.65 12.25 5.58
N PRO A 318 32.55 12.87 4.79
CA PRO A 318 32.35 13.07 3.35
C PRO A 318 32.97 11.96 2.48
N GLN A 319 32.86 10.69 2.86
CA GLN A 319 33.44 9.62 2.04
C GLN A 319 32.47 8.46 1.82
N LEU A 320 31.74 8.56 0.71
CA LEU A 320 30.96 7.46 0.14
C LEU A 320 31.95 6.46 -0.48
N ASP A 321 32.58 5.62 0.34
CA ASP A 321 33.35 4.49 -0.18
C ASP A 321 32.41 3.55 -0.93
N ALA A 322 32.67 3.35 -2.22
CA ALA A 322 31.88 2.54 -3.15
C ALA A 322 31.83 1.03 -2.83
N ALA A 323 32.19 0.63 -1.61
CA ALA A 323 32.36 -0.75 -1.15
C ALA A 323 31.29 -1.24 -0.14
N LEU A 324 30.21 -0.49 0.10
CA LEU A 324 29.25 -0.77 1.17
C LEU A 324 27.78 -0.68 0.70
N PHE A 325 27.37 -1.59 -0.21
CA PHE A 325 25.96 -1.84 -0.52
C PHE A 325 25.57 -3.19 0.11
N PRO A 326 24.93 -3.21 1.30
CA PRO A 326 24.85 -4.40 2.14
C PRO A 326 23.77 -5.41 1.72
N GLY A 327 23.16 -5.26 0.54
CA GLY A 327 22.24 -6.27 0.01
C GLY A 327 21.49 -5.85 -1.25
N THR A 328 21.18 -6.84 -2.07
CA THR A 328 20.16 -6.77 -3.12
C THR A 328 18.85 -7.35 -2.57
N ASP A 329 17.74 -7.05 -3.23
CA ASP A 329 16.46 -7.75 -3.01
C ASP A 329 15.86 -7.58 -1.60
N LEU A 330 16.08 -6.40 -1.01
CA LEU A 330 15.59 -6.03 0.32
C LEU A 330 14.19 -5.39 0.28
N GLY A 331 13.57 -5.34 -0.89
CA GLY A 331 12.29 -4.68 -1.13
C GLY A 331 12.40 -3.16 -1.22
N GLN A 332 11.20 -2.55 -1.26
CA GLN A 332 10.99 -1.15 -1.61
C GLN A 332 11.87 -0.18 -0.81
N GLY A 333 12.68 0.61 -1.53
CA GLY A 333 13.53 1.67 -0.97
C GLY A 333 14.73 1.15 -0.18
N GLN A 334 15.11 -0.13 -0.31
CA GLN A 334 16.19 -0.73 0.48
C GLN A 334 17.27 -1.43 -0.35
N SER A 335 16.94 -1.90 -1.56
CA SER A 335 17.85 -2.67 -2.39
C SER A 335 18.97 -1.79 -2.95
N GLY A 336 20.23 -2.22 -2.82
CA GLY A 336 21.38 -1.49 -3.39
C GLY A 336 21.67 -0.14 -2.72
N MET A 337 21.20 0.07 -1.49
CA MET A 337 21.38 1.30 -0.73
C MET A 337 22.76 1.40 -0.07
N PRO A 338 23.39 2.59 0.03
CA PRO A 338 24.60 2.75 0.83
C PRO A 338 24.34 2.43 2.31
N THR A 339 25.35 1.96 3.04
CA THR A 339 25.23 1.69 4.49
C THR A 339 24.89 2.91 5.33
N THR A 340 25.24 4.10 4.84
CA THR A 340 24.95 5.37 5.51
C THR A 340 24.18 6.26 4.55
N VAL A 341 22.97 6.65 4.96
CA VAL A 341 22.15 7.62 4.24
C VAL A 341 22.47 9.01 4.78
N THR A 342 22.85 9.91 3.89
CA THR A 342 23.16 11.32 4.15
C THR A 342 22.14 12.22 3.45
N ALA A 343 22.18 13.52 3.72
CA ALA A 343 21.34 14.49 3.03
C ALA A 343 21.52 14.45 1.50
N SER A 344 22.71 14.17 1.00
CA SER A 344 22.99 14.13 -0.44
C SER A 344 22.61 12.82 -1.14
N THR A 345 22.24 11.78 -0.38
CA THR A 345 22.01 10.43 -0.92
C THR A 345 20.86 10.43 -1.94
N PHE A 346 19.74 11.06 -1.61
CA PHE A 346 18.57 11.14 -2.49
C PHE A 346 18.30 12.59 -2.87
N ASN A 347 18.18 12.84 -4.16
CA ASN A 347 17.86 14.16 -4.68
C ASN A 347 17.20 14.03 -6.06
N ALA A 348 16.70 15.14 -6.59
CA ALA A 348 15.98 15.19 -7.86
C ALA A 348 16.75 14.60 -9.07
N SER A 349 18.09 14.48 -9.03
CA SER A 349 18.89 13.90 -10.12
C SER A 349 18.89 12.36 -10.16
N ASN A 350 18.50 11.71 -9.07
CA ASN A 350 18.52 10.24 -8.95
C ASN A 350 17.20 9.63 -8.45
N SER A 351 16.36 10.42 -7.80
CA SER A 351 15.10 9.99 -7.21
C SER A 351 13.99 10.92 -7.66
N PHE A 352 12.79 10.38 -7.82
CA PHE A 352 11.62 11.17 -8.18
C PHE A 352 10.57 11.14 -7.07
N TYR A 353 10.28 9.93 -6.58
CA TYR A 353 9.42 9.75 -5.42
C TYR A 353 10.22 9.65 -4.13
N ALA A 354 9.56 10.05 -3.05
CA ALA A 354 9.86 9.60 -1.70
C ALA A 354 8.59 8.96 -1.13
N SER A 355 8.61 7.65 -0.94
CA SER A 355 7.44 6.87 -0.50
C SER A 355 7.64 6.14 0.82
N VAL A 356 6.54 5.95 1.55
CA VAL A 356 6.49 5.08 2.74
C VAL A 356 5.10 4.52 2.97
N SER A 357 5.03 3.39 3.68
CA SER A 357 3.78 2.87 4.20
C SER A 357 3.16 3.84 5.20
N PHE A 358 1.97 4.34 4.91
CA PHE A 358 1.19 5.12 5.85
C PHE A 358 0.95 4.33 7.14
N LYS A 359 0.54 3.06 7.02
CA LYS A 359 0.25 2.20 8.18
C LYS A 359 1.49 1.97 9.07
N LYS A 360 2.66 1.73 8.48
CA LYS A 360 3.89 1.50 9.29
C LYS A 360 4.46 2.81 9.84
N SER A 361 4.37 3.91 9.09
CA SER A 361 5.01 5.17 9.45
C SER A 361 4.13 6.05 10.34
N ILE A 362 2.86 6.24 9.98
CA ILE A 362 1.93 7.12 10.70
C ILE A 362 1.02 6.32 11.64
N GLY A 363 0.65 5.09 11.27
CA GLY A 363 -0.25 4.24 12.06
C GLY A 363 -1.73 4.49 11.76
N HIS A 364 -2.59 4.17 12.71
CA HIS A 364 -4.04 4.30 12.58
C HIS A 364 -4.53 5.56 13.31
N PRO A 365 -5.09 6.57 12.61
CA PRO A 365 -5.75 7.68 13.26
C PRO A 365 -7.06 7.19 13.91
N TRP A 366 -7.10 7.13 15.24
CA TRP A 366 -8.23 6.60 16.00
C TRP A 366 -8.64 7.52 17.17
N PRO A 367 -9.96 7.77 17.38
CA PRO A 367 -11.06 7.49 16.46
C PRO A 367 -11.22 8.65 15.45
N PHE A 368 -10.82 8.43 14.20
CA PHE A 368 -11.03 9.34 13.06
C PHE A 368 -10.36 10.73 13.14
N HIS A 369 -9.34 10.89 13.98
CA HIS A 369 -8.52 12.09 13.98
C HIS A 369 -7.03 11.72 14.05
N PHE A 370 -6.20 12.59 13.50
CA PHE A 370 -4.76 12.51 13.69
C PHE A 370 -4.38 13.05 15.07
N THR A 371 -3.44 12.39 15.73
CA THR A 371 -2.76 12.94 16.91
C THR A 371 -1.75 14.01 16.48
N GLN A 372 -1.37 14.90 17.40
CA GLN A 372 -0.36 15.92 17.11
C GLN A 372 0.95 15.30 16.59
N GLY A 373 1.44 14.22 17.22
CA GLY A 373 2.65 13.53 16.79
C GLY A 373 2.53 12.89 15.39
N GLN A 374 1.34 12.45 14.98
CA GLN A 374 1.11 11.99 13.60
C GLN A 374 1.15 13.15 12.61
N MET A 375 0.53 14.28 12.95
CA MET A 375 0.56 15.48 12.11
C MET A 375 1.98 16.03 11.97
N ASP A 376 2.73 16.10 13.07
CA ASP A 376 4.12 16.56 13.07
C ASP A 376 5.00 15.63 12.21
N ARG A 377 4.76 14.31 12.27
CA ARG A 377 5.47 13.35 11.42
C ARG A 377 5.15 13.54 9.93
N ILE A 378 3.88 13.69 9.56
CA ILE A 378 3.46 13.94 8.17
C ILE A 378 4.13 15.22 7.66
N ARG A 379 4.02 16.33 8.40
CA ARG A 379 4.61 17.62 8.06
C ARG A 379 6.11 17.54 7.90
N ASN A 380 6.77 16.85 8.82
CA ASN A 380 8.21 16.66 8.75
C ASN A 380 8.62 15.88 7.51
N GLN A 381 7.96 14.74 7.24
CA GLN A 381 8.24 13.92 6.06
C GLN A 381 8.03 14.68 4.76
N VAL A 382 6.91 15.42 4.65
CA VAL A 382 6.62 16.24 3.46
C VAL A 382 7.69 17.31 3.28
N ARG A 383 7.99 18.08 4.33
CA ARG A 383 9.00 19.14 4.27
C ARG A 383 10.36 18.59 3.83
N VAL A 384 10.83 17.50 4.43
CA VAL A 384 12.16 16.93 4.13
C VAL A 384 12.22 16.40 2.70
N ALA A 385 11.18 15.72 2.20
CA ALA A 385 11.13 15.31 0.80
C ALA A 385 11.18 16.49 -0.16
N HIS A 386 10.42 17.56 0.12
CA HIS A 386 10.42 18.77 -0.70
C HIS A 386 11.76 19.51 -0.69
N GLN A 387 12.49 19.51 0.44
CA GLN A 387 13.87 20.03 0.50
C GLN A 387 14.81 19.31 -0.47
N HIS A 388 14.58 18.02 -0.74
CA HIS A 388 15.34 17.22 -1.71
C HIS A 388 14.78 17.26 -3.13
N GLY A 389 13.70 18.02 -3.36
CA GLY A 389 13.01 18.10 -4.64
C GLY A 389 12.21 16.85 -5.00
N LEU A 390 11.86 16.01 -4.01
CA LEU A 390 11.18 14.73 -4.22
C LEU A 390 9.67 14.85 -4.00
N LYS A 391 8.92 14.04 -4.75
CA LYS A 391 7.46 13.97 -4.69
C LYS A 391 7.01 12.96 -3.64
N VAL A 392 6.14 13.38 -2.73
CA VAL A 392 5.72 12.55 -1.59
C VAL A 392 4.58 11.62 -1.99
N ARG A 393 4.69 10.33 -1.63
CA ARG A 393 3.60 9.34 -1.79
C ARG A 393 3.48 8.46 -0.55
N TYR A 394 2.27 8.29 -0.03
CA TYR A 394 1.99 7.30 1.02
C TYR A 394 1.22 6.11 0.47
N TRP A 395 1.68 4.89 0.74
CA TRP A 395 0.99 3.65 0.35
C TRP A 395 0.40 2.91 1.55
N ALA A 396 -0.41 1.86 1.32
CA ALA A 396 -1.18 1.16 2.36
C ALA A 396 -2.10 2.11 3.17
N LEU A 397 -2.76 3.02 2.47
CA LEU A 397 -3.85 3.83 3.02
C LEU A 397 -5.07 2.93 3.27
N PRO A 398 -5.89 3.21 4.30
CA PRO A 398 -7.10 2.42 4.55
C PRO A 398 -8.10 2.61 3.41
N SER A 399 -8.60 1.52 2.85
CA SER A 399 -9.68 1.53 1.86
C SER A 399 -11.06 1.71 2.51
N TRP A 400 -11.23 1.24 3.76
CA TRP A 400 -12.48 1.29 4.51
C TRP A 400 -12.23 1.62 5.99
N PRO A 401 -13.14 2.36 6.67
CA PRO A 401 -14.38 2.97 6.15
C PRO A 401 -14.13 4.18 5.24
N ARG A 402 -15.04 4.43 4.28
CA ARG A 402 -14.92 5.51 3.28
C ARG A 402 -14.72 6.89 3.92
N SER A 403 -15.39 7.17 5.03
CA SER A 403 -15.21 8.42 5.78
C SER A 403 -13.79 8.62 6.31
N LEU A 404 -13.15 7.56 6.80
CA LEU A 404 -11.76 7.58 7.26
C LEU A 404 -10.79 7.75 6.09
N ARG A 405 -11.00 7.00 5.00
CA ARG A 405 -10.24 7.11 3.75
C ARG A 405 -10.24 8.55 3.24
N ASN A 406 -11.44 9.13 3.05
CA ASN A 406 -11.63 10.48 2.55
C ASN A 406 -11.05 11.53 3.50
N HIS A 407 -11.15 11.32 4.82
CA HIS A 407 -10.51 12.20 5.80
C HIS A 407 -8.98 12.19 5.67
N ILE A 408 -8.37 11.01 5.52
CA ILE A 408 -6.93 10.88 5.36
C ILE A 408 -6.48 11.53 4.03
N TRP A 409 -7.16 11.25 2.91
CA TRP A 409 -6.82 11.88 1.62
C TRP A 409 -6.85 13.40 1.69
N ARG A 410 -7.89 13.98 2.30
CA ARG A 410 -8.00 15.42 2.52
C ARG A 410 -6.85 15.97 3.35
N VAL A 411 -6.52 15.34 4.47
CA VAL A 411 -5.41 15.79 5.32
C VAL A 411 -4.08 15.70 4.58
N LEU A 412 -3.81 14.58 3.90
CA LEU A 412 -2.56 14.42 3.15
C LEU A 412 -2.42 15.46 2.04
N ALA A 413 -3.48 15.72 1.27
CA ALA A 413 -3.48 16.76 0.25
C ALA A 413 -3.28 18.17 0.85
N GLN A 414 -3.93 18.47 1.98
CA GLN A 414 -3.77 19.76 2.68
C GLN A 414 -2.36 19.97 3.24
N GLU A 415 -1.71 18.90 3.70
CA GLU A 415 -0.36 18.94 4.23
C GLU A 415 0.72 18.87 3.13
N GLY A 416 0.33 18.88 1.85
CA GLY A 416 1.24 19.01 0.71
C GLY A 416 1.78 17.70 0.14
N VAL A 417 1.12 16.57 0.39
CA VAL A 417 1.46 15.32 -0.31
C VAL A 417 1.16 15.46 -1.80
N ASP A 418 2.17 15.26 -2.63
CA ASP A 418 2.08 15.49 -4.08
C ASP A 418 1.20 14.44 -4.79
N ILE A 419 1.26 13.18 -4.35
CA ILE A 419 0.62 12.05 -5.03
C ILE A 419 -0.14 11.17 -4.05
N LEU A 420 -1.45 11.05 -4.25
CA LEU A 420 -2.30 10.12 -3.51
C LEU A 420 -2.27 8.73 -4.14
N ASN A 421 -1.89 7.72 -3.36
CA ASN A 421 -1.94 6.33 -3.77
C ASN A 421 -3.37 5.79 -3.63
N VAL A 422 -4.02 5.43 -4.74
CA VAL A 422 -5.48 5.17 -4.75
C VAL A 422 -5.85 3.89 -5.50
N ASP A 423 -6.75 3.12 -4.88
CA ASP A 423 -7.42 1.98 -5.54
C ASP A 423 -8.75 2.42 -6.20
N ASP A 424 -9.39 3.46 -5.67
CA ASP A 424 -10.65 4.01 -6.18
C ASP A 424 -10.39 5.30 -6.96
N LEU A 425 -10.26 5.17 -8.28
CA LEU A 425 -9.85 6.27 -9.16
C LEU A 425 -10.91 7.36 -9.25
N VAL A 426 -12.17 6.98 -9.36
CA VAL A 426 -13.28 7.92 -9.59
C VAL A 426 -13.48 8.83 -8.38
N ASP A 427 -13.43 8.27 -7.17
CA ASP A 427 -13.56 9.09 -5.97
C ASP A 427 -12.31 9.92 -5.69
N ALA A 428 -11.13 9.39 -6.01
CA ALA A 428 -9.88 10.15 -5.86
C ALA A 428 -9.87 11.39 -6.75
N THR A 429 -10.30 11.30 -8.01
CA THR A 429 -10.14 12.41 -8.97
C THR A 429 -11.23 13.47 -8.91
N LYS A 430 -12.32 13.22 -8.16
CA LYS A 430 -13.35 14.26 -7.86
C LYS A 430 -12.80 15.44 -7.07
N GLY A 431 -11.71 15.25 -6.30
CA GLY A 431 -11.07 16.30 -5.50
C GLY A 431 -11.89 16.87 -4.33
N ASP A 432 -13.20 16.59 -4.27
CA ASP A 432 -14.06 16.90 -3.13
C ASP A 432 -14.26 15.64 -2.27
N TRP A 433 -13.47 15.53 -1.19
CA TRP A 433 -13.59 14.47 -0.19
C TRP A 433 -14.26 14.95 1.10
N ASN A 434 -15.04 16.04 1.02
CA ASN A 434 -15.90 16.42 2.12
C ASN A 434 -17.04 15.40 2.22
N THR A 435 -17.29 14.88 3.42
CA THR A 435 -18.50 14.09 3.68
C THR A 435 -19.69 15.04 3.67
N GLY A 436 -20.61 14.88 2.72
CA GLY A 436 -21.89 15.57 2.81
C GLY A 436 -22.61 15.09 4.07
N VAL A 437 -23.28 16.00 4.78
CA VAL A 437 -24.07 15.68 6.00
C VAL A 437 -25.16 14.62 5.72
N PHE A 438 -25.46 14.35 4.45
CA PHE A 438 -26.45 13.39 3.98
C PHE A 438 -25.89 12.08 3.39
N ASP A 439 -24.57 11.86 3.37
CA ASP A 439 -23.96 10.59 2.92
C ASP A 439 -24.12 9.42 3.93
N TRP A 440 -25.10 9.52 4.85
CA TRP A 440 -25.32 8.56 5.94
C TRP A 440 -26.52 7.61 5.73
N TRP A 441 -27.34 7.72 4.67
CA TRP A 441 -28.35 6.70 4.26
C TRP A 441 -29.16 7.09 3.01
N PRO A 442 -29.78 6.15 2.27
CA PRO A 442 -29.37 4.78 1.89
C PRO A 442 -28.88 4.68 0.44
#